data_AF-A0A366HTM4-F1
#
_entry.id   AF-A0A366HTM4-F1
#
_cell.length_a   1.000
_cell.length_b   1.000
_cell.length_c   1.000
_cell.angle_alpha   90.00
_cell.angle_beta   90.00
_cell.angle_gamma   90.00
#
_symmetry.space_group_name_H-M   'P 1'
#
loop_
_entity.id
_entity.type
_entity.pdbx_description
1 polymer ?
#
loop_
_entity_poly.entity_id
_entity_poly.type
_entity_poly.pdbx_seq_one_letter_code
_entity_poly.pdbx_strand_id
1 'polypeptide(L)'
;MVAELEHRTSLVDKLLAEQAQLGTAVEQFSDWHDRGSHDEPLQARHYRSLIPMVRPKAGEQYAFEVNLDQCTGCKACVAACHSLNGLDDDESWRDVGLLVGDVYIPYQQTVTTACHHCVEPACSNGCPVLAYAKDEETGIVRHLDDQCIGCSYCILKCPYDVPKFNKKRGIVRKCDMCHQRLAVGEAPACVQSCPNGAIAIRIVNVSETVAAATSDASTTPTSTYSSGGHLLPDTVSSGYTRPSTRYISSKPVPDTAMAVNAATPPVEHTHGPLVIMLVLTQFAAGTFLFAQSNALVTWIGTAIASLGIGASIAHLGQPLKAWRCFLGLRRSWLSREIVAFGGFPPAGAAAALGFIPSWWVAVIGYVCVFCSVMVYVDTRRPFWQMSQTLPKFFGTGLVLGGALGACFGLVAPGLVLAFTVVKLVLELLYLSRDEEQHTRTKRLLLGPLKVWHFSRFALGMTGAALMLHAPVAGLLVLLAGEILERVIFFRGGAAWRMPGHA
;
A
#
# COMPACT_ATOMS: atom_id res chain seq x y z
N MET A 1 4.01 72.40 54.69
CA MET A 1 5.18 71.59 54.29
C MET A 1 4.64 70.44 53.46
N VAL A 2 4.33 70.75 52.19
CA VAL A 2 3.71 69.84 51.22
C VAL A 2 4.79 69.51 50.21
N ALA A 3 5.08 68.22 50.04
CA ALA A 3 5.72 67.69 48.84
C ALA A 3 5.42 66.18 48.79
N GLU A 4 4.25 65.84 48.26
CA GLU A 4 3.96 64.50 47.75
C GLU A 4 4.98 64.18 46.66
N LEU A 5 5.81 63.18 46.92
CA LEU A 5 6.67 62.56 45.92
C LEU A 5 5.76 61.72 45.01
N GLU A 6 5.32 62.31 43.90
CA GLU A 6 4.70 61.59 42.79
C GLU A 6 5.65 60.47 42.32
N HIS A 7 5.26 59.23 42.61
CA HIS A 7 5.92 58.03 42.08
C HIS A 7 5.67 57.98 40.57
N ARG A 8 6.58 58.59 39.79
CA ARG A 8 6.60 58.46 38.33
C ARG A 8 6.93 57.00 37.98
N THR A 9 5.91 56.17 37.82
CA THR A 9 6.05 54.86 37.16
C THR A 9 6.71 55.08 35.81
N SER A 10 7.84 54.44 35.56
CA SER A 10 8.57 54.57 34.31
C SER A 10 7.73 54.01 33.14
N LEU A 11 8.03 54.44 31.91
CA LEU A 11 7.37 53.86 30.72
C LEU A 11 7.58 52.33 30.68
N VAL A 12 8.73 51.85 31.16
CA VAL A 12 9.03 50.43 31.27
C VAL A 12 8.11 49.75 32.28
N ASP A 13 7.86 50.36 33.45
CA ASP A 13 6.93 49.79 34.44
C ASP A 13 5.50 49.73 33.89
N LYS A 14 5.09 50.74 33.10
CA LYS A 14 3.79 50.73 32.43
C LYS A 14 3.68 49.65 31.36
N LEU A 15 4.72 49.49 30.53
CA LEU A 15 4.75 48.45 29.49
C LEU A 15 4.87 47.04 30.07
N LEU A 16 5.57 46.85 31.20
CA LEU A 16 5.64 45.58 31.91
C LEU A 16 4.31 45.26 32.61
N ALA A 17 3.63 46.26 33.18
CA ALA A 17 2.28 46.09 33.72
C ALA A 17 1.25 45.79 32.63
N GLU A 18 1.36 46.43 31.47
CA GLU A 18 0.54 46.14 30.29
C GLU A 18 0.82 44.73 29.77
N GLN A 19 2.10 44.33 29.63
CA GLN A 19 2.49 42.97 29.24
C GLN A 19 2.03 41.90 30.24
N ALA A 20 2.00 42.21 31.54
CA ALA A 20 1.47 41.32 32.58
C ALA A 20 -0.07 41.20 32.56
N GLN A 21 -0.77 42.14 31.90
CA GLN A 21 -2.23 42.12 31.72
C GLN A 21 -2.67 41.68 30.33
N LEU A 22 -1.76 41.72 29.35
CA LEU A 22 -1.94 41.13 28.03
C LEU A 22 -1.86 39.61 28.19
N GLY A 23 -2.98 39.00 28.60
CA GLY A 23 -3.13 37.55 28.50
C GLY A 23 -2.71 37.14 27.10
N THR A 24 -1.83 36.14 26.99
CA THR A 24 -1.37 35.68 25.67
C THR A 24 -2.59 35.31 24.82
N ALA A 25 -2.49 35.31 23.49
CA ALA A 25 -3.61 34.85 22.65
C ALA A 25 -4.11 33.44 23.06
N VAL A 26 -3.21 32.61 23.60
CA VAL A 26 -3.50 31.29 24.17
C VAL A 26 -4.26 31.38 25.50
N GLU A 27 -3.91 32.33 26.35
CA GLU A 27 -4.52 32.56 27.67
C GLU A 27 -5.87 33.23 27.54
N GLN A 28 -6.02 34.19 26.61
CA GLN A 28 -7.32 34.76 26.24
C GLN A 28 -8.23 33.71 25.60
N PHE A 29 -7.69 32.82 24.77
CA PHE A 29 -8.43 31.69 24.21
C PHE A 29 -8.81 30.67 25.29
N SER A 30 -7.90 30.33 26.21
CA SER A 30 -8.18 29.42 27.32
C SER A 30 -9.21 30.02 28.26
N ASP A 31 -9.07 31.29 28.65
CA ASP A 31 -10.06 32.00 29.46
C ASP A 31 -11.40 32.12 28.75
N TRP A 32 -11.43 32.37 27.45
CA TRP A 32 -12.67 32.36 26.67
C TRP A 32 -13.31 30.97 26.61
N HIS A 33 -12.49 29.92 26.48
CA HIS A 33 -12.92 28.52 26.50
C HIS A 33 -13.46 28.11 27.88
N ASP A 34 -12.80 28.52 28.96
CA ASP A 34 -13.11 28.17 30.34
C ASP A 34 -14.28 29.00 30.91
N ARG A 35 -14.43 30.27 30.49
CA ARG A 35 -15.54 31.16 30.89
C ARG A 35 -16.80 30.98 30.04
N GLY A 36 -16.67 30.38 28.86
CA GLY A 36 -17.80 30.06 27.99
C GLY A 36 -18.52 28.83 28.50
N SER A 37 -19.71 29.01 29.07
CA SER A 37 -20.69 27.93 29.27
C SER A 37 -21.15 27.38 27.92
N HIS A 38 -20.34 26.50 27.34
CA HIS A 38 -20.69 25.73 26.15
C HIS A 38 -20.46 24.27 26.47
N ASP A 39 -21.47 23.62 27.06
CA ASP A 39 -21.53 22.15 27.10
C ASP A 39 -21.46 21.54 25.68
N GLU A 40 -21.62 22.34 24.61
CA GLU A 40 -21.54 21.90 23.22
C GLU A 40 -20.80 22.90 22.30
N PRO A 41 -19.89 22.44 21.42
CA PRO A 41 -19.27 23.28 20.39
C PRO A 41 -20.31 24.00 19.53
N LEU A 42 -20.07 25.24 19.09
CA LEU A 42 -21.02 26.05 18.28
C LEU A 42 -21.57 25.32 17.04
N GLN A 43 -20.78 24.42 16.46
CA GLN A 43 -21.15 23.63 15.29
C GLN A 43 -21.88 22.31 15.63
N ALA A 44 -22.01 21.94 16.91
CA ALA A 44 -22.59 20.67 17.37
C ALA A 44 -23.98 20.41 16.79
N ARG A 45 -24.82 21.46 16.72
CA ARG A 45 -26.15 21.39 16.11
C ARG A 45 -26.16 20.85 14.66
N HIS A 46 -25.05 20.97 13.93
CA HIS A 46 -24.95 20.56 12.53
C HIS A 46 -24.44 19.13 12.34
N TYR A 47 -23.66 18.60 13.29
CA TYR A 47 -23.00 17.31 13.12
C TYR A 47 -23.40 16.26 14.15
N ARG A 48 -24.05 16.62 15.26
CA ARG A 48 -24.35 15.68 16.34
C ARG A 48 -25.29 14.55 15.89
N SER A 49 -26.21 14.85 14.98
CA SER A 49 -27.08 13.83 14.34
C SER A 49 -26.33 12.93 13.33
N LEU A 50 -25.12 13.32 12.93
CA LEU A 50 -24.28 12.58 11.99
C LEU A 50 -23.33 11.60 12.70
N ILE A 51 -23.36 11.52 14.03
CA ILE A 51 -22.58 10.54 14.79
C ILE A 51 -23.47 9.77 15.77
N PRO A 52 -23.09 8.54 16.15
CA PRO A 52 -23.81 7.79 17.16
C PRO A 52 -23.58 8.40 18.55
N MET A 53 -24.64 8.56 19.33
CA MET A 53 -24.56 9.02 20.73
C MET A 53 -24.12 7.91 21.70
N VAL A 54 -24.11 6.66 21.23
CA VAL A 54 -23.72 5.48 22.00
C VAL A 54 -22.50 4.83 21.36
N ARG A 55 -21.75 4.09 22.17
CA ARG A 55 -20.66 3.24 21.66
C ARG A 55 -21.23 1.95 21.04
N PRO A 56 -20.52 1.33 20.08
CA PRO A 56 -20.91 0.04 19.53
C PRO A 56 -20.90 -1.02 20.62
N LYS A 57 -21.83 -1.97 20.55
CA LYS A 57 -21.86 -3.14 21.42
C LYS A 57 -20.96 -4.24 20.87
N ALA A 58 -20.79 -5.32 21.65
CA ALA A 58 -20.11 -6.51 21.17
C ALA A 58 -20.77 -7.04 19.87
N GLY A 59 -19.95 -7.24 18.82
CA GLY A 59 -20.44 -7.64 17.49
C GLY A 59 -20.85 -6.48 16.58
N GLU A 60 -20.70 -5.24 17.02
CA GLU A 60 -20.90 -4.03 16.22
C GLU A 60 -19.58 -3.26 16.05
N GLN A 61 -19.51 -2.36 15.07
CA GLN A 61 -18.40 -1.41 14.94
C GLN A 61 -18.84 -0.10 14.30
N TYR A 62 -18.01 0.94 14.41
CA TYR A 62 -18.21 2.17 13.65
C TYR A 62 -17.94 1.97 12.16
N ALA A 63 -18.68 2.73 11.35
CA ALA A 63 -18.56 2.79 9.91
C ALA A 63 -18.83 4.20 9.41
N PHE A 64 -18.17 4.57 8.32
CA PHE A 64 -18.60 5.71 7.52
C PHE A 64 -19.85 5.35 6.73
N GLU A 65 -20.83 6.24 6.72
CA GLU A 65 -21.93 6.25 5.76
C GLU A 65 -21.78 7.50 4.90
N VAL A 66 -21.75 7.33 3.58
CA VAL A 66 -21.60 8.42 2.62
C VAL A 66 -22.86 8.50 1.76
N ASN A 67 -23.61 9.58 1.92
CA ASN A 67 -24.76 9.89 1.09
C ASN A 67 -24.31 10.56 -0.21
N LEU A 68 -24.40 9.80 -1.31
CA LEU A 68 -24.01 10.24 -2.64
C LEU A 68 -24.93 11.35 -3.18
N ASP A 69 -26.21 11.39 -2.77
CA ASP A 69 -27.14 12.43 -3.21
C ASP A 69 -26.82 13.81 -2.62
N GLN A 70 -26.16 13.83 -1.45
CA GLN A 70 -25.77 15.06 -0.75
C GLN A 70 -24.32 15.48 -1.04
N CYS A 71 -23.51 14.57 -1.59
CA CYS A 71 -22.12 14.85 -1.91
C CYS A 71 -22.02 15.70 -3.18
N THR A 72 -21.63 16.96 -3.03
CA THR A 72 -21.37 17.89 -4.15
C THR A 72 -19.93 17.88 -4.63
N GLY A 73 -19.03 17.19 -3.91
CA GLY A 73 -17.61 17.17 -4.23
C GLY A 73 -16.84 18.46 -3.88
N CYS A 74 -17.35 19.27 -2.95
CA CYS A 74 -16.74 20.55 -2.52
C CYS A 74 -15.36 20.46 -1.86
N LYS A 75 -14.89 19.24 -1.51
CA LYS A 75 -13.59 18.96 -0.86
C LYS A 75 -13.36 19.58 0.53
N ALA A 76 -14.38 20.14 1.18
CA ALA A 76 -14.29 20.59 2.57
C ALA A 76 -13.86 19.48 3.54
N CYS A 77 -14.29 18.24 3.26
CA CYS A 77 -13.91 17.05 4.02
C CYS A 77 -12.42 16.68 3.86
N VAL A 78 -11.81 17.00 2.71
CA VAL A 78 -10.38 16.79 2.43
C VAL A 78 -9.56 17.82 3.19
N ALA A 79 -9.88 19.10 3.02
CA ALA A 79 -9.18 20.20 3.67
C ALA A 79 -9.21 20.08 5.21
N ALA A 80 -10.38 19.80 5.79
CA ALA A 80 -10.49 19.66 7.24
C ALA A 80 -9.72 18.45 7.78
N CYS A 81 -9.71 17.33 7.05
CA CYS A 81 -8.91 16.15 7.41
C CYS A 81 -7.42 16.46 7.37
N HIS A 82 -6.98 17.18 6.34
CA HIS A 82 -5.60 17.62 6.15
C HIS A 82 -5.14 18.53 7.29
N SER A 83 -5.90 19.59 7.59
CA SER A 83 -5.58 20.55 8.64
C SER A 83 -5.60 19.93 10.05
N LEU A 84 -6.63 19.14 10.39
CA LEU A 84 -6.74 18.55 11.74
C LEU A 84 -5.57 17.59 12.03
N ASN A 85 -5.18 16.78 11.05
CA ASN A 85 -4.19 15.72 11.26
C ASN A 85 -2.75 16.15 10.96
N GLY A 86 -2.54 17.43 10.60
CA GLY A 86 -1.23 17.97 10.22
C GLY A 86 -0.59 17.13 9.12
N LEU A 87 -1.34 16.91 8.03
CA LEU A 87 -0.81 16.15 6.89
C LEU A 87 0.16 17.00 6.08
N ASP A 88 1.15 16.37 5.47
CA ASP A 88 2.04 17.05 4.52
C ASP A 88 1.33 17.37 3.20
N ASP A 89 1.88 18.28 2.39
CA ASP A 89 1.27 18.72 1.13
C ASP A 89 1.02 17.56 0.13
N ASP A 90 1.85 16.52 0.18
CA ASP A 90 1.74 15.31 -0.66
C ASP A 90 0.96 14.17 0.02
N GLU A 91 0.33 14.41 1.17
CA GLU A 91 -0.39 13.42 1.96
C GLU A 91 -1.91 13.71 2.00
N SER A 92 -2.73 12.77 1.53
CA SER A 92 -4.19 12.80 1.68
C SER A 92 -4.70 11.54 2.39
N TRP A 93 -5.55 11.72 3.38
CA TRP A 93 -6.23 10.61 4.08
C TRP A 93 -7.68 10.41 3.65
N ARG A 94 -8.23 11.41 2.95
CA ARG A 94 -9.57 11.41 2.36
C ARG A 94 -9.46 12.13 1.03
N ASP A 95 -10.13 11.60 0.02
CA ASP A 95 -10.15 12.14 -1.33
C ASP A 95 -11.58 12.28 -1.85
N VAL A 96 -11.72 13.04 -2.93
CA VAL A 96 -12.98 13.23 -3.64
C VAL A 96 -12.74 13.00 -5.11
N GLY A 97 -13.49 12.06 -5.67
CA GLY A 97 -13.44 11.71 -7.06
C GLY A 97 -14.77 11.73 -7.77
N LEU A 98 -14.76 11.20 -9.00
CA LEU A 98 -15.87 11.27 -9.92
C LEU A 98 -16.11 9.92 -10.58
N LEU A 99 -17.36 9.48 -10.55
CA LEU A 99 -17.91 8.43 -11.41
C LEU A 99 -18.60 9.09 -12.59
N VAL A 100 -18.39 8.55 -13.78
CA VAL A 100 -18.99 9.01 -15.03
C VAL A 100 -19.62 7.83 -15.76
N GLY A 101 -20.75 8.08 -16.43
CA GLY A 101 -21.34 7.13 -17.37
C GLY A 101 -20.65 7.15 -18.73
N ASP A 102 -21.14 6.34 -19.65
CA ASP A 102 -20.68 6.36 -21.04
C ASP A 102 -21.40 7.44 -21.88
N VAL A 103 -21.10 7.45 -23.18
CA VAL A 103 -21.66 8.43 -24.13
C VAL A 103 -23.18 8.25 -24.33
N TYR A 104 -23.72 7.05 -24.07
CA TYR A 104 -25.12 6.72 -24.30
C TYR A 104 -25.99 6.92 -23.05
N ILE A 105 -25.42 6.71 -21.87
CA ILE A 105 -26.06 6.86 -20.56
C ILE A 105 -25.25 7.89 -19.77
N PRO A 106 -25.48 9.20 -20.00
CA PRO A 106 -24.74 10.25 -19.31
C PRO A 106 -25.04 10.19 -17.81
N TYR A 107 -23.98 10.02 -17.03
CA TYR A 107 -24.05 9.93 -15.58
C TYR A 107 -22.85 10.66 -14.98
N GLN A 108 -23.06 11.35 -13.86
CA GLN A 108 -21.99 12.00 -13.13
C GLN A 108 -22.30 11.96 -11.64
N GLN A 109 -21.40 11.39 -10.85
CA GLN A 109 -21.56 11.27 -9.41
C GLN A 109 -20.25 11.54 -8.71
N THR A 110 -20.24 12.51 -7.80
CA THR A 110 -19.06 12.75 -6.95
C THR A 110 -19.05 11.76 -5.80
N VAL A 111 -17.86 11.31 -5.41
CA VAL A 111 -17.69 10.32 -4.35
C VAL A 111 -16.56 10.77 -3.45
N THR A 112 -16.80 10.84 -2.14
CA THR A 112 -15.74 11.01 -1.15
C THR A 112 -15.33 9.68 -0.54
N THR A 113 -14.03 9.45 -0.43
CA THR A 113 -13.47 8.16 0.02
C THR A 113 -12.36 8.37 1.05
N ALA A 114 -12.22 7.43 1.98
CA ALA A 114 -11.21 7.44 3.04
C ALA A 114 -10.96 5.98 3.48
N CYS A 115 -10.22 5.78 4.58
CA CYS A 115 -10.11 4.44 5.17
C CYS A 115 -11.48 3.84 5.51
N HIS A 116 -11.72 2.62 5.06
CA HIS A 116 -12.98 1.91 5.33
C HIS A 116 -13.02 1.17 6.66
N HIS A 117 -11.96 1.24 7.49
CA HIS A 117 -11.85 0.57 8.80
C HIS A 117 -12.47 -0.85 8.81
N CYS A 118 -12.04 -1.60 7.80
CA CYS A 118 -12.50 -2.92 7.41
C CYS A 118 -12.71 -3.86 8.59
N VAL A 119 -13.72 -4.74 8.49
CA VAL A 119 -13.93 -5.82 9.45
C VAL A 119 -12.70 -6.73 9.48
N GLU A 120 -12.17 -7.08 8.30
CA GLU A 120 -10.95 -7.88 8.13
C GLU A 120 -9.85 -7.06 7.45
N PRO A 121 -9.12 -6.21 8.18
CA PRO A 121 -8.18 -5.27 7.59
C PRO A 121 -6.96 -5.97 7.01
N ALA A 122 -6.88 -6.03 5.67
CA ALA A 122 -5.73 -6.59 4.98
C ALA A 122 -4.42 -5.86 5.31
N CYS A 123 -4.45 -4.53 5.53
CA CYS A 123 -3.29 -3.75 5.95
C CYS A 123 -2.71 -4.22 7.30
N SER A 124 -3.57 -4.61 8.25
CA SER A 124 -3.14 -5.17 9.54
C SER A 124 -2.54 -6.57 9.36
N ASN A 125 -3.21 -7.44 8.60
CA ASN A 125 -2.74 -8.80 8.32
C ASN A 125 -1.41 -8.82 7.55
N GLY A 126 -1.10 -7.79 6.75
CA GLY A 126 0.18 -7.69 6.05
C GLY A 126 1.34 -7.19 6.89
N CYS A 127 1.08 -6.45 7.96
CA CYS A 127 2.15 -5.72 8.64
C CYS A 127 3.14 -6.67 9.34
N PRO A 128 4.43 -6.68 8.97
CA PRO A 128 5.41 -7.60 9.54
C PRO A 128 5.77 -7.27 10.99
N VAL A 129 5.48 -6.05 11.44
CA VAL A 129 5.84 -5.52 12.76
C VAL A 129 4.63 -5.20 13.64
N LEU A 130 3.44 -5.62 13.21
CA LEU A 130 2.18 -5.39 13.92
C LEU A 130 1.92 -3.90 14.24
N ALA A 131 2.30 -2.98 13.33
CA ALA A 131 2.05 -1.54 13.44
C ALA A 131 0.59 -1.13 13.17
N TYR A 132 -0.35 -2.06 13.32
CA TYR A 132 -1.78 -1.80 13.24
C TYR A 132 -2.48 -2.49 14.41
N ALA A 133 -3.41 -1.76 15.03
CA ALA A 133 -4.30 -2.30 16.06
C ALA A 133 -5.74 -2.05 15.61
N LYS A 134 -6.57 -3.08 15.65
CA LYS A 134 -8.02 -2.91 15.53
C LYS A 134 -8.57 -2.82 16.94
N ASP A 135 -9.25 -1.72 17.23
CA ASP A 135 -9.92 -1.52 18.51
C ASP A 135 -11.11 -2.48 18.62
N GLU A 136 -11.20 -3.21 19.74
CA GLU A 136 -12.19 -4.28 19.91
C GLU A 136 -13.61 -3.76 20.19
N GLU A 137 -13.73 -2.57 20.79
CA GLU A 137 -15.01 -1.94 21.10
C GLU A 137 -15.58 -1.18 19.89
N THR A 138 -14.72 -0.40 19.23
CA THR A 138 -15.15 0.53 18.17
C THR A 138 -14.95 -0.03 16.76
N GLY A 139 -14.12 -1.07 16.60
CA GLY A 139 -13.69 -1.61 15.33
C GLY A 139 -12.75 -0.70 14.52
N ILE A 140 -12.34 0.44 15.07
CA ILE A 140 -11.44 1.38 14.38
C ILE A 140 -10.06 0.74 14.22
N VAL A 141 -9.65 0.56 12.97
CA VAL A 141 -8.29 0.15 12.64
C VAL A 141 -7.36 1.37 12.77
N ARG A 142 -6.42 1.36 13.72
CA ARG A 142 -5.43 2.43 13.94
C ARG A 142 -4.04 2.00 13.46
N HIS A 143 -3.25 2.97 13.01
CA HIS A 143 -1.83 2.77 12.74
C HIS A 143 -1.02 3.19 13.97
N LEU A 144 0.00 2.41 14.32
CA LEU A 144 0.90 2.65 15.44
C LEU A 144 2.25 3.16 14.90
N ASP A 145 2.43 4.47 14.94
CA ASP A 145 3.58 5.16 14.34
C ASP A 145 4.93 4.72 14.93
N ASP A 146 4.96 4.41 16.22
CA ASP A 146 6.15 3.98 16.96
C ASP A 146 6.65 2.59 16.52
N GLN A 147 5.74 1.73 16.05
CA GLN A 147 6.04 0.36 15.60
C GLN A 147 6.45 0.29 14.12
N CYS A 148 6.03 1.26 13.32
CA CYS A 148 6.20 1.20 11.87
C CYS A 148 7.68 1.24 11.45
N ILE A 149 8.05 0.32 10.56
CA ILE A 149 9.39 0.25 9.94
C ILE A 149 9.45 0.95 8.57
N GLY A 150 8.32 1.45 8.07
CA GLY A 150 8.24 2.11 6.78
C GLY A 150 8.47 1.17 5.57
N CYS A 151 8.04 -0.09 5.63
CA CYS A 151 8.19 -1.04 4.51
C CYS A 151 7.17 -0.86 3.38
N SER A 152 6.15 0.00 3.55
CA SER A 152 5.09 0.29 2.57
C SER A 152 4.25 -0.90 2.09
N TYR A 153 4.42 -2.10 2.65
CA TYR A 153 3.67 -3.28 2.23
C TYR A 153 2.16 -3.17 2.50
N CYS A 154 1.76 -2.46 3.56
CA CYS A 154 0.36 -2.18 3.84
C CYS A 154 -0.33 -1.30 2.79
N ILE A 155 0.43 -0.47 2.05
CA ILE A 155 -0.06 0.30 0.90
C ILE A 155 -0.45 -0.68 -0.22
N LEU A 156 0.47 -1.59 -0.55
CA LEU A 156 0.26 -2.60 -1.59
C LEU A 156 -0.93 -3.53 -1.30
N LYS A 157 -1.12 -3.87 -0.02
CA LYS A 157 -2.14 -4.79 0.47
C LYS A 157 -3.51 -4.14 0.70
N CYS A 158 -3.61 -2.82 0.73
CA CYS A 158 -4.90 -2.14 0.81
C CYS A 158 -5.51 -2.07 -0.61
N PRO A 159 -6.70 -2.63 -0.87
CA PRO A 159 -7.34 -2.58 -2.19
C PRO A 159 -7.89 -1.20 -2.55
N TYR A 160 -7.74 -0.23 -1.64
CA TYR A 160 -8.26 1.14 -1.75
C TYR A 160 -7.12 2.17 -1.80
N ASP A 161 -5.87 1.72 -1.70
CA ASP A 161 -4.67 2.58 -1.67
C ASP A 161 -4.69 3.69 -0.59
N VAL A 162 -5.32 3.40 0.55
CA VAL A 162 -5.55 4.38 1.62
C VAL A 162 -4.29 4.70 2.45
N PRO A 163 -3.47 3.71 2.89
CA PRO A 163 -2.26 4.02 3.63
C PRO A 163 -1.27 4.77 2.73
N LYS A 164 -0.71 5.88 3.21
CA LYS A 164 0.24 6.71 2.48
C LYS A 164 1.59 6.72 3.18
N PHE A 165 2.68 6.63 2.42
CA PHE A 165 4.03 6.70 2.98
C PHE A 165 4.42 8.16 3.22
N ASN A 166 4.71 8.50 4.47
CA ASN A 166 5.23 9.81 4.82
C ASN A 166 6.76 9.78 4.76
N LYS A 167 7.34 10.45 3.76
CA LYS A 167 8.79 10.45 3.52
C LYS A 167 9.58 11.13 4.64
N LYS A 168 9.05 12.21 5.22
CA LYS A 168 9.73 12.96 6.29
C LYS A 168 9.89 12.12 7.55
N ARG A 169 8.87 11.33 7.89
CA ARG A 169 8.86 10.48 9.09
C ARG A 169 9.38 9.06 8.84
N GLY A 170 9.51 8.64 7.58
CA GLY A 170 9.93 7.29 7.21
C GLY A 170 8.93 6.21 7.65
N ILE A 171 7.64 6.54 7.75
CA ILE A 171 6.58 5.62 8.19
C ILE A 171 5.36 5.75 7.29
N VAL A 172 4.48 4.74 7.34
CA VAL A 172 3.16 4.85 6.72
C VAL A 172 2.21 5.55 7.68
N ARG A 173 1.22 6.26 7.14
CA ARG A 173 0.14 6.91 7.88
C ARG A 173 -1.19 6.66 7.16
N LYS A 174 -2.30 6.82 7.87
CA LYS A 174 -3.65 6.69 7.31
C LYS A 174 -4.69 7.31 8.23
N CYS A 175 -5.89 7.56 7.69
CA CYS A 175 -7.08 7.90 8.47
C CYS A 175 -7.27 6.95 9.66
N ASP A 176 -7.49 7.53 10.83
CA ASP A 176 -7.74 6.87 12.12
C ASP A 176 -9.19 7.08 12.60
N MET A 177 -10.08 7.50 11.71
CA MET A 177 -11.47 7.89 11.99
C MET A 177 -11.60 9.04 13.02
N CYS A 178 -10.55 9.84 13.24
CA CYS A 178 -10.51 10.86 14.29
C CYS A 178 -10.93 10.27 15.65
N HIS A 179 -10.43 9.08 15.98
CA HIS A 179 -10.90 8.28 17.13
C HIS A 179 -10.92 9.05 18.45
N GLN A 180 -9.96 9.97 18.66
CA GLN A 180 -9.91 10.83 19.85
C GLN A 180 -11.13 11.75 19.98
N ARG A 181 -11.62 12.29 18.86
CA ARG A 181 -12.83 13.13 18.82
C ARG A 181 -14.08 12.30 19.11
N LEU A 182 -14.19 11.14 18.47
CA LEU A 182 -15.29 10.21 18.71
C LEU A 182 -15.36 9.75 20.17
N ALA A 183 -14.22 9.56 20.83
CA ALA A 183 -14.16 9.13 22.23
C ALA A 183 -14.82 10.13 23.20
N VAL A 184 -14.83 11.43 22.84
CA VAL A 184 -15.45 12.52 23.62
C VAL A 184 -16.78 13.00 23.03
N GLY A 185 -17.36 12.25 22.08
CA GLY A 185 -18.65 12.60 21.46
C GLY A 185 -18.59 13.72 20.43
N GLU A 186 -17.40 14.03 19.91
CA GLU A 186 -17.21 15.01 18.86
C GLU A 186 -17.06 14.32 17.49
N ALA A 187 -17.62 14.92 16.44
CA ALA A 187 -17.58 14.33 15.10
C ALA A 187 -16.17 14.35 14.49
N PRO A 188 -15.83 13.38 13.62
CA PRO A 188 -14.60 13.46 12.82
C PRO A 188 -14.54 14.75 11.99
N ALA A 189 -13.34 15.28 11.74
CA ALA A 189 -13.17 16.54 10.98
C ALA A 189 -13.90 16.53 9.64
N CYS A 190 -13.81 15.42 8.91
CA CYS A 190 -14.48 15.29 7.61
C CYS A 190 -16.01 15.27 7.70
N VAL A 191 -16.58 14.79 8.81
CA VAL A 191 -18.03 14.78 9.05
C VAL A 191 -18.49 16.18 9.42
N GLN A 192 -17.80 16.81 10.37
CA GLN A 192 -18.14 18.15 10.85
C GLN A 192 -17.99 19.23 9.77
N SER A 193 -17.00 19.12 8.87
CA SER A 193 -16.77 20.13 7.84
C SER A 193 -17.66 19.95 6.60
N CYS A 194 -18.41 18.87 6.49
CA CYS A 194 -19.25 18.62 5.32
C CYS A 194 -20.46 19.56 5.34
N PRO A 195 -20.55 20.55 4.43
CA PRO A 195 -21.63 21.56 4.48
C PRO A 195 -23.01 20.96 4.22
N ASN A 196 -23.07 19.82 3.53
CA ASN A 196 -24.32 19.17 3.14
C ASN A 196 -24.70 17.98 4.04
N GLY A 197 -23.89 17.67 5.05
CA GLY A 197 -24.12 16.49 5.92
C GLY A 197 -23.99 15.13 5.21
N ALA A 198 -23.26 15.08 4.09
CA ALA A 198 -23.14 13.88 3.25
C ALA A 198 -22.34 12.73 3.87
N ILE A 199 -21.61 12.97 4.96
CA ILE A 199 -20.77 11.97 5.62
C ILE A 199 -21.26 11.84 7.06
N ALA A 200 -21.52 10.61 7.49
CA ALA A 200 -21.90 10.29 8.86
C ALA A 200 -21.08 9.12 9.41
N ILE A 201 -21.04 9.00 10.73
CA ILE A 201 -20.63 7.79 11.43
C ILE A 201 -21.90 7.03 11.83
N ARG A 202 -21.92 5.74 11.53
CA ARG A 202 -22.98 4.80 11.90
C ARG A 202 -22.38 3.63 12.66
N ILE A 203 -23.22 2.95 13.42
CA ILE A 203 -22.91 1.66 14.02
C ILE A 203 -23.45 0.59 13.06
N VAL A 204 -22.60 -0.37 12.70
CA VAL A 204 -22.97 -1.48 11.82
C VAL A 204 -22.74 -2.80 12.54
N ASN A 205 -23.63 -3.77 12.29
CA ASN A 205 -23.42 -5.12 12.76
C ASN A 205 -22.33 -5.79 11.92
N VAL A 206 -21.36 -6.41 12.59
CA VAL A 206 -20.21 -7.07 11.94
C VAL A 206 -20.68 -8.26 11.10
N SER A 207 -21.60 -9.08 11.60
CA SER A 207 -22.09 -10.27 10.88
C SER A 207 -22.85 -9.91 9.60
N GLU A 208 -23.64 -8.84 9.63
CA GLU A 208 -24.33 -8.31 8.45
C GLU A 208 -23.34 -7.75 7.43
N THR A 209 -22.30 -7.06 7.90
CA THR A 209 -21.26 -6.50 7.04
C THR A 209 -20.46 -7.63 6.36
N VAL A 210 -20.18 -8.71 7.10
CA VAL A 210 -19.57 -9.92 6.55
C VAL A 210 -20.48 -10.54 5.49
N ALA A 211 -21.77 -10.71 5.77
CA ALA A 211 -22.72 -11.31 4.85
C ALA A 211 -22.86 -10.49 3.56
N ALA A 212 -23.02 -9.16 3.68
CA ALA A 212 -23.12 -8.23 2.56
C ALA A 212 -21.85 -8.22 1.68
N ALA A 213 -20.67 -8.37 2.30
CA ALA A 213 -19.40 -8.45 1.57
C ALA A 213 -19.24 -9.77 0.78
N THR A 214 -20.00 -10.81 1.12
CA THR A 214 -19.95 -12.13 0.48
C THR A 214 -21.10 -12.40 -0.48
N SER A 215 -22.16 -11.60 -0.46
CA SER A 215 -23.30 -11.77 -1.35
C SER A 215 -23.05 -11.10 -2.70
N ASP A 216 -23.18 -11.85 -3.79
CA ASP A 216 -23.21 -11.32 -5.17
C ASP A 216 -24.51 -10.54 -5.48
N ALA A 217 -25.44 -10.50 -4.53
CA ALA A 217 -26.73 -9.84 -4.69
C ALA A 217 -26.54 -8.31 -4.77
N SER A 218 -26.74 -7.76 -5.96
CA SER A 218 -26.79 -6.31 -6.27
C SER A 218 -27.91 -5.54 -5.56
N THR A 219 -28.63 -6.17 -4.64
CA THR A 219 -29.86 -5.67 -4.04
C THR A 219 -30.00 -6.21 -2.63
N THR A 220 -29.31 -5.57 -1.69
CA THR A 220 -29.82 -5.57 -0.31
C THR A 220 -30.94 -4.52 -0.25
N PRO A 221 -32.06 -4.71 0.47
CA PRO A 221 -33.26 -3.84 0.40
C PRO A 221 -33.09 -2.40 0.92
N THR A 222 -31.87 -1.96 1.19
CA THR A 222 -31.56 -0.69 1.86
C THR A 222 -30.51 0.05 1.05
N SER A 223 -30.93 0.91 0.12
CA SER A 223 -30.27 2.11 -0.47
C SER A 223 -28.72 2.17 -0.61
N THR A 224 -28.00 1.06 -0.45
CA THR A 224 -26.56 0.96 -0.27
C THR A 224 -25.99 0.30 -1.51
N TYR A 225 -25.09 0.99 -2.19
CA TYR A 225 -24.44 0.42 -3.36
C TYR A 225 -23.43 -0.64 -2.92
N SER A 226 -23.68 -1.90 -3.27
CA SER A 226 -22.68 -2.96 -3.35
C SER A 226 -23.12 -3.95 -4.43
N SER A 227 -22.26 -4.18 -5.42
CA SER A 227 -22.51 -5.10 -6.52
C SER A 227 -21.34 -6.07 -6.61
N GLY A 228 -21.58 -7.38 -6.53
CA GLY A 228 -20.53 -8.41 -6.68
C GLY A 228 -19.32 -8.27 -5.74
N GLY A 229 -19.49 -7.73 -4.54
CA GLY A 229 -18.38 -7.47 -3.59
C GLY A 229 -17.54 -6.22 -3.87
N HIS A 230 -17.97 -5.36 -4.80
CA HIS A 230 -17.40 -4.03 -5.06
C HIS A 230 -18.13 -2.95 -4.23
N LEU A 231 -17.41 -1.92 -3.72
CA LEU A 231 -18.06 -0.81 -2.98
C LEU A 231 -18.71 0.22 -3.91
N LEU A 232 -18.13 0.40 -5.10
CA LEU A 232 -18.53 1.38 -6.11
C LEU A 232 -18.15 0.84 -7.50
N PRO A 233 -18.73 1.37 -8.58
CA PRO A 233 -18.33 0.98 -9.93
C PRO A 233 -16.82 1.17 -10.14
N ASP A 234 -16.21 0.25 -10.91
CA ASP A 234 -14.79 0.30 -11.28
C ASP A 234 -13.80 0.26 -10.08
N THR A 235 -14.25 -0.28 -8.93
CA THR A 235 -13.40 -0.67 -7.78
C THR A 235 -13.04 -2.17 -7.82
N VAL A 236 -12.20 -2.69 -6.92
CA VAL A 236 -11.95 -4.15 -6.83
C VAL A 236 -13.01 -4.83 -6.00
N SER A 237 -13.24 -6.12 -6.29
CA SER A 237 -13.85 -7.01 -5.32
C SER A 237 -13.02 -6.97 -4.03
N SER A 238 -13.66 -6.48 -2.98
CA SER A 238 -13.05 -6.27 -1.67
C SER A 238 -13.80 -7.03 -0.58
N GLY A 239 -14.54 -8.07 -0.99
CA GLY A 239 -15.22 -9.00 -0.09
C GLY A 239 -14.27 -9.66 0.90
N TYR A 240 -12.99 -9.84 0.55
CA TYR A 240 -11.97 -10.38 1.45
C TYR A 240 -11.53 -9.42 2.56
N THR A 241 -11.73 -8.10 2.39
CA THR A 241 -11.49 -7.13 3.46
C THR A 241 -12.74 -6.78 4.25
N ARG A 242 -13.93 -7.05 3.70
CA ARG A 242 -15.22 -6.78 4.36
C ARG A 242 -15.29 -5.32 4.84
N PRO A 243 -15.24 -4.34 3.91
CA PRO A 243 -15.28 -2.93 4.23
C PRO A 243 -16.54 -2.58 5.02
N SER A 244 -16.43 -1.77 6.08
CA SER A 244 -17.62 -1.37 6.85
C SER A 244 -18.32 -0.14 6.29
N THR A 245 -17.64 0.64 5.44
CA THR A 245 -18.22 1.83 4.83
C THR A 245 -19.41 1.51 3.95
N ARG A 246 -20.48 2.30 4.08
CA ARG A 246 -21.67 2.23 3.25
C ARG A 246 -21.78 3.47 2.36
N TYR A 247 -22.03 3.26 1.08
CA TYR A 247 -22.37 4.33 0.14
C TYR A 247 -23.85 4.26 -0.16
N ILE A 248 -24.61 5.31 0.16
CA ILE A 248 -26.06 5.33 -0.05
C ILE A 248 -26.46 6.32 -1.13
N SER A 249 -27.48 5.96 -1.91
CA SER A 249 -28.06 6.78 -2.97
C SER A 249 -29.52 6.39 -3.20
N SER A 250 -30.39 7.39 -3.38
CA SER A 250 -31.76 7.21 -3.89
C SER A 250 -31.79 7.07 -5.41
N LYS A 251 -30.76 7.58 -6.10
CA LYS A 251 -30.60 7.47 -7.55
C LYS A 251 -29.90 6.15 -7.91
N PRO A 252 -30.40 5.42 -8.92
CA PRO A 252 -29.70 4.24 -9.42
C PRO A 252 -28.35 4.65 -10.04
N VAL A 253 -27.31 3.87 -9.76
CA VAL A 253 -26.00 4.00 -10.40
C VAL A 253 -26.02 3.09 -11.63
N PRO A 254 -25.84 3.63 -12.86
CA PRO A 254 -25.85 2.80 -14.07
C PRO A 254 -24.74 1.77 -14.07
N ASP A 255 -24.96 0.63 -14.72
CA ASP A 255 -23.93 -0.42 -14.89
C ASP A 255 -22.74 0.06 -15.73
N THR A 256 -22.94 1.10 -16.56
CA THR A 256 -21.90 1.73 -17.36
C THR A 256 -21.06 2.75 -16.58
N ALA A 257 -21.41 3.02 -15.31
CA ALA A 257 -20.67 3.95 -14.48
C ALA A 257 -19.24 3.45 -14.24
N MET A 258 -18.25 4.32 -14.39
CA MET A 258 -16.84 4.02 -14.15
C MET A 258 -16.13 5.22 -13.53
N ALA A 259 -14.98 5.00 -12.89
CA ALA A 259 -14.18 6.12 -12.41
C ALA A 259 -13.70 6.96 -13.60
N VAL A 260 -13.63 8.28 -13.43
CA VAL A 260 -13.18 9.20 -14.51
C VAL A 260 -11.78 8.84 -15.06
N ASN A 261 -10.94 8.21 -14.24
CA ASN A 261 -9.60 7.76 -14.59
C ASN A 261 -9.52 6.26 -14.96
N ALA A 262 -10.65 5.58 -15.18
CA ALA A 262 -10.71 4.16 -15.56
C ALA A 262 -9.92 3.85 -16.85
N ALA A 263 -9.97 4.78 -17.81
CA ALA A 263 -9.29 4.64 -19.10
C ALA A 263 -7.76 4.83 -19.02
N THR A 264 -7.29 5.61 -18.05
CA THR A 264 -5.88 5.97 -17.86
C THR A 264 -5.41 5.56 -16.46
N PRO A 265 -5.21 4.25 -16.21
CA PRO A 265 -4.71 3.80 -14.92
C PRO A 265 -3.36 4.45 -14.61
N PRO A 266 -3.13 4.95 -13.38
CA PRO A 266 -1.85 5.54 -13.03
C PRO A 266 -0.75 4.49 -13.07
N VAL A 267 0.46 4.90 -13.46
CA VAL A 267 1.64 4.05 -13.41
C VAL A 267 2.17 4.05 -11.98
N GLU A 268 2.34 2.85 -11.42
CA GLU A 268 2.91 2.73 -10.06
C GLU A 268 4.37 3.16 -10.01
N HIS A 269 4.79 3.60 -8.83
CA HIS A 269 6.17 3.98 -8.58
C HIS A 269 7.10 2.76 -8.57
N THR A 270 8.33 2.97 -9.03
CA THR A 270 9.35 1.92 -8.99
C THR A 270 9.97 1.86 -7.60
N HIS A 271 9.93 0.68 -6.96
CA HIS A 271 10.66 0.43 -5.73
C HIS A 271 12.11 0.02 -6.04
N GLY A 272 12.97 0.99 -6.35
CA GLY A 272 14.35 0.76 -6.81
C GLY A 272 15.15 -0.28 -6.00
N PRO A 273 15.30 -0.12 -4.67
CA PRO A 273 16.06 -1.10 -3.88
C PRO A 273 15.41 -2.49 -3.84
N LEU A 274 14.07 -2.58 -3.86
CA LEU A 274 13.36 -3.86 -3.92
C LEU A 274 13.55 -4.56 -5.28
N VAL A 275 13.61 -3.81 -6.38
CA VAL A 275 13.96 -4.35 -7.71
C VAL A 275 15.30 -5.06 -7.66
N ILE A 276 16.33 -4.38 -7.12
CA ILE A 276 17.68 -4.93 -7.02
C ILE A 276 17.71 -6.12 -6.06
N MET A 277 17.10 -5.99 -4.87
CA MET A 277 17.03 -7.08 -3.89
C MET A 277 16.40 -8.34 -4.50
N LEU A 278 15.24 -8.23 -5.15
CA LEU A 278 14.54 -9.37 -5.72
C LEU A 278 15.34 -10.03 -6.84
N VAL A 279 15.91 -9.26 -7.76
CA VAL A 279 16.68 -9.82 -8.87
C VAL A 279 17.96 -10.49 -8.37
N LEU A 280 18.71 -9.87 -7.46
CA LEU A 280 19.94 -10.46 -6.92
C LEU A 280 19.68 -11.69 -6.06
N THR A 281 18.64 -11.70 -5.22
CA THR A 281 18.31 -12.89 -4.41
C THR A 281 17.87 -14.08 -5.27
N GLN A 282 17.10 -13.83 -6.33
CA GLN A 282 16.72 -14.84 -7.33
C GLN A 282 17.92 -15.33 -8.11
N PHE A 283 18.80 -14.41 -8.53
CA PHE A 283 20.05 -14.74 -9.21
C PHE A 283 20.92 -15.65 -8.32
N ALA A 284 21.13 -15.28 -7.05
CA ALA A 284 21.89 -16.10 -6.11
C ALA A 284 21.28 -17.50 -5.94
N ALA A 285 19.96 -17.62 -5.77
CA ALA A 285 19.28 -18.94 -5.67
C ALA A 285 19.55 -19.81 -6.91
N GLY A 286 19.47 -19.21 -8.11
CA GLY A 286 19.84 -19.88 -9.35
C GLY A 286 21.32 -20.24 -9.44
N THR A 287 22.21 -19.36 -8.99
CA THR A 287 23.65 -19.62 -8.95
C THR A 287 23.96 -20.86 -8.12
N PHE A 288 23.38 -21.00 -6.92
CA PHE A 288 23.57 -22.19 -6.09
C PHE A 288 23.02 -23.47 -6.73
N LEU A 289 21.93 -23.38 -7.50
CA LEU A 289 21.38 -24.54 -8.22
C LEU A 289 22.36 -25.10 -9.26
N PHE A 290 23.10 -24.23 -9.95
CA PHE A 290 24.06 -24.61 -11.00
C PHE A 290 25.51 -24.60 -10.54
N ALA A 291 25.79 -24.30 -9.27
CA ALA A 291 27.15 -24.23 -8.73
C ALA A 291 27.86 -25.59 -8.70
N GLN A 292 27.11 -26.70 -8.64
CA GLN A 292 27.66 -28.05 -8.48
C GLN A 292 28.66 -28.08 -7.30
N SER A 293 29.88 -28.60 -7.50
CA SER A 293 30.98 -28.58 -6.53
C SER A 293 31.98 -27.44 -6.74
N ASN A 294 31.66 -26.42 -7.56
CA ASN A 294 32.57 -25.32 -7.84
C ASN A 294 32.57 -24.29 -6.70
N ALA A 295 33.66 -24.23 -5.94
CA ALA A 295 33.81 -23.34 -4.79
C ALA A 295 33.74 -21.85 -5.17
N LEU A 296 34.32 -21.46 -6.30
CA LEU A 296 34.33 -20.06 -6.75
C LEU A 296 32.91 -19.59 -7.12
N VAL A 297 32.13 -20.41 -7.83
CA VAL A 297 30.73 -20.10 -8.14
C VAL A 297 29.87 -20.02 -6.88
N THR A 298 30.17 -20.85 -5.88
CA THR A 298 29.51 -20.82 -4.56
C THR A 298 29.81 -19.53 -3.79
N TRP A 299 31.07 -19.05 -3.83
CA TRP A 299 31.45 -17.74 -3.27
C TRP A 299 30.78 -16.58 -4.01
N ILE A 300 30.72 -16.63 -5.35
CA ILE A 300 30.00 -15.62 -6.15
C ILE A 300 28.51 -15.59 -5.76
N GLY A 301 27.85 -16.75 -5.68
CA GLY A 301 26.45 -16.85 -5.25
C GLY A 301 26.22 -16.25 -3.85
N THR A 302 27.14 -16.49 -2.92
CA THR A 302 27.11 -15.93 -1.56
C THR A 302 27.27 -14.41 -1.57
N ALA A 303 28.17 -13.87 -2.39
CA ALA A 303 28.36 -12.44 -2.55
C ALA A 303 27.11 -11.77 -3.14
N ILE A 304 26.52 -12.36 -4.19
CA ILE A 304 25.28 -11.88 -4.80
C ILE A 304 24.13 -11.90 -3.78
N ALA A 305 23.99 -12.99 -3.00
CA ALA A 305 22.98 -13.08 -1.95
C ALA A 305 23.16 -11.96 -0.91
N SER A 306 24.39 -11.74 -0.46
CA SER A 306 24.73 -10.69 0.53
C SER A 306 24.41 -9.29 0.01
N LEU A 307 24.74 -9.00 -1.25
CA LEU A 307 24.42 -7.73 -1.90
C LEU A 307 22.90 -7.54 -2.04
N GLY A 308 22.16 -8.60 -2.39
CA GLY A 308 20.71 -8.60 -2.43
C GLY A 308 20.11 -8.24 -1.07
N ILE A 309 20.55 -8.89 0.01
CA ILE A 309 20.06 -8.60 1.37
C ILE A 309 20.46 -7.20 1.82
N GLY A 310 21.67 -6.74 1.50
CA GLY A 310 22.10 -5.37 1.78
C GLY A 310 21.19 -4.32 1.13
N ALA A 311 20.80 -4.54 -0.14
CA ALA A 311 19.88 -3.65 -0.85
C ALA A 311 18.48 -3.58 -0.22
N SER A 312 18.05 -4.64 0.48
CA SER A 312 16.75 -4.65 1.18
C SER A 312 16.64 -3.58 2.28
N ILE A 313 17.73 -3.12 2.87
CA ILE A 313 17.68 -2.14 3.97
C ILE A 313 17.33 -0.74 3.43
N ALA A 314 17.73 -0.43 2.20
CA ALA A 314 17.64 0.92 1.63
C ALA A 314 16.22 1.36 1.26
N HIS A 315 15.22 0.47 1.24
CA HIS A 315 13.82 0.84 1.03
C HIS A 315 13.03 1.08 2.34
N LEU A 316 13.58 0.70 3.49
CA LEU A 316 12.90 0.87 4.77
C LEU A 316 13.00 2.33 5.23
N GLY A 317 11.88 2.91 5.64
CA GLY A 317 11.89 4.25 6.22
C GLY A 317 12.50 4.30 7.63
N GLN A 318 12.47 3.19 8.39
CA GLN A 318 13.04 3.09 9.75
C GLN A 318 13.86 1.80 9.91
N PRO A 319 15.05 1.69 9.29
CA PRO A 319 15.82 0.45 9.22
C PRO A 319 16.27 -0.09 10.59
N LEU A 320 16.52 0.79 11.57
CA LEU A 320 16.91 0.38 12.94
C LEU A 320 15.80 -0.41 13.67
N LYS A 321 14.55 -0.27 13.24
CA LYS A 321 13.40 -1.00 13.80
C LYS A 321 13.13 -2.33 13.08
N ALA A 322 13.90 -2.69 12.04
CA ALA A 322 13.65 -3.87 11.20
C ALA A 322 13.64 -5.20 11.97
N TRP A 323 14.35 -5.29 13.09
CA TRP A 323 14.34 -6.47 13.97
C TRP A 323 12.93 -6.85 14.44
N ARG A 324 11.99 -5.90 14.51
CA ARG A 324 10.59 -6.18 14.90
C ARG A 324 9.84 -7.09 13.92
N CYS A 325 10.42 -7.39 12.74
CA CYS A 325 9.81 -8.30 11.77
C CYS A 325 9.46 -9.67 12.34
N PHE A 326 10.14 -10.14 13.39
CA PHE A 326 9.82 -11.43 14.04
C PHE A 326 8.41 -11.47 14.66
N LEU A 327 7.83 -10.32 15.03
CA LEU A 327 6.49 -10.23 15.63
C LEU A 327 5.40 -10.72 14.67
N GLY A 328 5.58 -10.47 13.36
CA GLY A 328 4.59 -10.79 12.33
C GLY A 328 4.70 -12.18 11.70
N LEU A 329 5.59 -13.08 12.17
CA LEU A 329 5.92 -14.35 11.49
C LEU A 329 4.72 -15.24 11.16
N ARG A 330 3.74 -15.29 12.07
CA ARG A 330 2.53 -16.10 11.88
C ARG A 330 1.55 -15.48 10.88
N ARG A 331 1.54 -14.15 10.73
CA ARG A 331 0.52 -13.40 9.97
C ARG A 331 1.00 -12.91 8.60
N SER A 332 2.23 -12.40 8.52
CA SER A 332 2.75 -11.69 7.34
C SER A 332 3.74 -12.53 6.54
N TRP A 333 3.50 -12.66 5.23
CA TRP A 333 4.49 -13.25 4.32
C TRP A 333 5.78 -12.44 4.23
N LEU A 334 5.72 -11.12 4.41
CA LEU A 334 6.91 -10.27 4.40
C LEU A 334 7.82 -10.57 5.60
N SER A 335 7.25 -10.89 6.76
CA SER A 335 8.03 -11.36 7.90
C SER A 335 8.74 -12.69 7.60
N ARG A 336 8.02 -13.63 6.97
CA ARG A 336 8.59 -14.93 6.56
C ARG A 336 9.71 -14.75 5.53
N GLU A 337 9.54 -13.84 4.57
CA GLU A 337 10.56 -13.47 3.60
C GLU A 337 11.81 -12.90 4.28
N ILE A 338 11.67 -11.91 5.17
CA ILE A 338 12.80 -11.29 5.87
C ILE A 338 13.59 -12.35 6.66
N VAL A 339 12.90 -13.24 7.38
CA VAL A 339 13.56 -14.27 8.19
C VAL A 339 14.21 -15.34 7.31
N ALA A 340 13.53 -15.79 6.25
CA ALA A 340 14.09 -16.78 5.33
C ALA A 340 15.36 -16.25 4.66
N PHE A 341 15.32 -15.01 4.16
CA PHE A 341 16.47 -14.38 3.53
C PHE A 341 17.59 -13.98 4.50
N GLY A 342 17.28 -13.70 5.77
CA GLY A 342 18.29 -13.47 6.81
C GLY A 342 19.22 -14.67 7.00
N GLY A 343 18.70 -15.89 6.83
CA GLY A 343 19.50 -17.13 6.90
C GLY A 343 20.22 -17.50 5.60
N PHE A 344 19.92 -16.83 4.48
CA PHE A 344 20.37 -17.25 3.16
C PHE A 344 21.88 -16.99 2.90
N PRO A 345 22.45 -15.79 3.14
CA PRO A 345 23.90 -15.59 3.01
C PRO A 345 24.76 -16.44 3.96
N PRO A 346 24.41 -16.62 5.26
CA PRO A 346 25.13 -17.53 6.14
C PRO A 346 25.14 -18.99 5.64
N ALA A 347 24.02 -19.49 5.09
CA ALA A 347 23.97 -20.80 4.48
C ALA A 347 24.89 -20.89 3.24
N GLY A 348 24.91 -19.84 2.41
CA GLY A 348 25.85 -19.72 1.29
C GLY A 348 27.31 -19.80 1.72
N ALA A 349 27.69 -19.05 2.76
CA ALA A 349 29.04 -19.07 3.31
C ALA A 349 29.41 -20.46 3.88
N ALA A 350 28.49 -21.12 4.58
CA ALA A 350 28.69 -22.48 5.07
C ALA A 350 28.93 -23.47 3.90
N ALA A 351 28.20 -23.32 2.79
CA ALA A 351 28.43 -24.13 1.60
C ALA A 351 29.76 -23.84 0.92
N ALA A 352 30.14 -22.57 0.83
CA ALA A 352 31.42 -22.16 0.24
C ALA A 352 32.63 -22.65 1.03
N LEU A 353 32.47 -22.83 2.35
CA LEU A 353 33.45 -23.44 3.26
C LEU A 353 33.39 -24.98 3.29
N GLY A 354 32.45 -25.60 2.56
CA GLY A 354 32.31 -27.06 2.47
C GLY A 354 31.58 -27.72 3.63
N PHE A 355 30.94 -26.96 4.54
CA PHE A 355 30.17 -27.53 5.65
C PHE A 355 28.84 -28.15 5.21
N ILE A 356 28.23 -27.62 4.14
CA ILE A 356 26.99 -28.13 3.55
C ILE A 356 27.11 -28.11 2.02
N PRO A 357 26.40 -28.98 1.28
CA PRO A 357 26.45 -28.96 -0.18
C PRO A 357 25.65 -27.77 -0.75
N SER A 358 26.11 -27.23 -1.88
CA SER A 358 25.53 -26.07 -2.57
C SER A 358 24.04 -26.24 -2.94
N TRP A 359 23.61 -27.45 -3.29
CA TRP A 359 22.22 -27.73 -3.65
C TRP A 359 21.24 -27.57 -2.47
N TRP A 360 21.68 -27.77 -1.22
CA TRP A 360 20.85 -27.44 -0.04
C TRP A 360 20.59 -25.94 0.04
N VAL A 361 21.62 -25.13 -0.24
CA VAL A 361 21.48 -23.67 -0.30
C VAL A 361 20.57 -23.26 -1.44
N ALA A 362 20.61 -23.95 -2.59
CA ALA A 362 19.67 -23.73 -3.68
C ALA A 362 18.21 -23.98 -3.26
N VAL A 363 17.94 -25.09 -2.56
CA VAL A 363 16.60 -25.40 -2.02
C VAL A 363 16.14 -24.30 -1.08
N ILE A 364 16.97 -23.90 -0.12
CA ILE A 364 16.67 -22.79 0.80
C ILE A 364 16.40 -21.50 0.01
N GLY A 365 17.23 -21.19 -0.98
CA GLY A 365 17.10 -20.01 -1.83
C GLY A 365 15.76 -19.97 -2.56
N TYR A 366 15.31 -21.08 -3.15
CA TYR A 366 14.02 -21.15 -3.83
C TYR A 366 12.83 -21.14 -2.86
N VAL A 367 12.98 -21.64 -1.62
CA VAL A 367 12.00 -21.42 -0.56
C VAL A 367 11.91 -19.93 -0.20
N CYS A 368 13.03 -19.21 -0.14
CA CYS A 368 13.03 -17.76 0.08
C CYS A 368 12.36 -17.01 -1.09
N VAL A 369 12.68 -17.37 -2.33
CA VAL A 369 12.03 -16.82 -3.53
C VAL A 369 10.52 -17.10 -3.51
N PHE A 370 10.09 -18.29 -3.06
CA PHE A 370 8.68 -18.59 -2.88
C PHE A 370 8.01 -17.66 -1.84
N CYS A 371 8.69 -17.36 -0.73
CA CYS A 371 8.20 -16.35 0.22
C CYS A 371 8.00 -14.99 -0.47
N SER A 372 8.96 -14.52 -1.30
CA SER A 372 8.80 -13.28 -2.08
C SER A 372 7.59 -13.34 -3.02
N VAL A 373 7.40 -14.46 -3.73
CA VAL A 373 6.22 -14.64 -4.61
C VAL A 373 4.93 -14.49 -3.79
N MET A 374 4.88 -15.11 -2.61
CA MET A 374 3.71 -15.04 -1.74
C MET A 374 3.45 -13.64 -1.19
N VAL A 375 4.48 -12.82 -0.95
CA VAL A 375 4.29 -11.41 -0.55
C VAL A 375 3.43 -10.66 -1.57
N TYR A 376 3.64 -10.88 -2.86
CA TYR A 376 2.86 -10.22 -3.92
C TYR A 376 1.51 -10.91 -4.18
N VAL A 377 1.46 -12.24 -4.14
CA VAL A 377 0.18 -12.98 -4.32
C VAL A 377 -0.81 -12.66 -3.21
N ASP A 378 -0.34 -12.47 -1.98
CA ASP A 378 -1.16 -12.13 -0.82
C ASP A 378 -1.76 -10.71 -0.89
N THR A 379 -1.30 -9.83 -1.80
CA THR A 379 -1.95 -8.53 -2.02
C THR A 379 -3.23 -8.63 -2.86
N ARG A 380 -3.53 -9.80 -3.43
CA ARG A 380 -4.72 -10.05 -4.27
C ARG A 380 -4.86 -9.09 -5.47
N ARG A 381 -3.75 -8.55 -5.99
CA ARG A 381 -3.77 -7.74 -7.22
C ARG A 381 -3.81 -8.67 -8.44
N PRO A 382 -4.67 -8.45 -9.46
CA PRO A 382 -4.79 -9.34 -10.61
C PRO A 382 -3.49 -9.60 -11.38
N PHE A 383 -2.59 -8.61 -11.43
CA PHE A 383 -1.28 -8.77 -12.08
C PHE A 383 -0.28 -9.59 -11.26
N TRP A 384 -0.48 -9.70 -9.94
CA TRP A 384 0.44 -10.39 -9.03
C TRP A 384 -0.10 -11.74 -8.58
N GLN A 385 -0.90 -12.40 -9.42
CA GLN A 385 -1.40 -13.75 -9.16
C GLN A 385 -0.32 -14.82 -9.35
N MET A 386 -0.54 -16.00 -8.75
CA MET A 386 0.44 -17.09 -8.75
C MET A 386 0.93 -17.48 -10.15
N SER A 387 0.01 -17.60 -11.10
CA SER A 387 0.33 -18.03 -12.47
C SER A 387 1.23 -17.05 -13.23
N GLN A 388 1.40 -15.82 -12.74
CA GLN A 388 2.23 -14.79 -13.36
C GLN A 388 3.49 -14.52 -12.53
N THR A 389 3.35 -14.38 -11.22
CA THR A 389 4.46 -14.04 -10.33
C THR A 389 5.46 -15.21 -10.23
N LEU A 390 4.97 -16.45 -10.16
CA LEU A 390 5.85 -17.61 -9.97
C LEU A 390 6.80 -17.85 -11.17
N PRO A 391 6.32 -17.90 -12.44
CA PRO A 391 7.21 -18.01 -13.59
C PRO A 391 8.22 -16.85 -13.71
N LYS A 392 7.82 -15.63 -13.35
CA LYS A 392 8.71 -14.46 -13.37
C LYS A 392 9.87 -14.63 -12.39
N PHE A 393 9.58 -14.95 -11.14
CA PHE A 393 10.56 -14.99 -10.05
C PHE A 393 11.47 -16.22 -10.15
N PHE A 394 10.90 -17.41 -10.33
CA PHE A 394 11.68 -18.64 -10.49
C PHE A 394 12.45 -18.63 -11.82
N GLY A 395 11.83 -18.11 -12.88
CA GLY A 395 12.46 -17.95 -14.18
C GLY A 395 13.67 -17.02 -14.14
N THR A 396 13.62 -15.91 -13.39
CA THR A 396 14.80 -15.04 -13.19
C THR A 396 15.97 -15.82 -12.59
N GLY A 397 15.72 -16.66 -11.59
CA GLY A 397 16.76 -17.50 -11.00
C GLY A 397 17.33 -18.51 -12.00
N LEU A 398 16.49 -19.21 -12.75
CA LEU A 398 16.94 -20.17 -13.76
C LEU A 398 17.76 -19.50 -14.89
N VAL A 399 17.32 -18.35 -15.38
CA VAL A 399 17.99 -17.61 -16.46
C VAL A 399 19.34 -17.06 -16.00
N LEU A 400 19.38 -16.29 -14.90
CA LEU A 400 20.63 -15.64 -14.45
C LEU A 400 21.60 -16.65 -13.83
N GLY A 401 21.10 -17.58 -13.02
CA GLY A 401 21.89 -18.66 -12.46
C GLY A 401 22.50 -19.55 -13.54
N GLY A 402 21.70 -19.94 -14.53
CA GLY A 402 22.15 -20.73 -15.68
C GLY A 402 23.16 -19.96 -16.54
N ALA A 403 22.93 -18.65 -16.78
CA ALA A 403 23.84 -17.79 -17.53
C ALA A 403 25.22 -17.68 -16.85
N LEU A 404 25.25 -17.50 -15.53
CA LEU A 404 26.51 -17.52 -14.78
C LEU A 404 27.16 -18.91 -14.82
N GLY A 405 26.39 -19.99 -14.64
CA GLY A 405 26.89 -21.36 -14.78
C GLY A 405 27.53 -21.62 -16.15
N ALA A 406 26.94 -21.09 -17.23
CA ALA A 406 27.48 -21.19 -18.58
C ALA A 406 28.79 -20.39 -18.77
N CYS A 407 28.97 -19.26 -18.07
CA CYS A 407 30.25 -18.55 -18.05
C CYS A 407 31.40 -19.39 -17.46
N PHE A 408 31.07 -20.35 -16.58
CA PHE A 408 32.01 -21.29 -15.98
C PHE A 408 32.01 -22.68 -16.63
N GLY A 409 31.29 -22.87 -17.74
CA GLY A 409 31.20 -24.16 -18.43
C GLY A 409 30.41 -25.25 -17.69
N LEU A 410 29.67 -24.89 -16.62
CA LEU A 410 28.87 -25.83 -15.82
C LEU A 410 27.49 -26.10 -16.43
N VAL A 411 27.03 -25.19 -17.30
CA VAL A 411 25.70 -25.24 -17.93
C VAL A 411 25.88 -24.99 -19.43
N ALA A 412 25.20 -25.78 -20.26
CA ALA A 412 25.20 -25.57 -21.69
C ALA A 412 24.49 -24.25 -22.05
N PRO A 413 25.07 -23.35 -22.85
CA PRO A 413 24.43 -22.11 -23.28
C PRO A 413 23.06 -22.31 -23.94
N GLY A 414 22.85 -23.41 -24.66
CA GLY A 414 21.55 -23.76 -25.25
C GLY A 414 20.44 -23.98 -24.21
N LEU A 415 20.78 -24.42 -22.99
CA LEU A 415 19.81 -24.56 -21.90
C LEU A 415 19.37 -23.19 -21.36
N VAL A 416 20.29 -22.22 -21.30
CA VAL A 416 19.99 -20.82 -20.91
C VAL A 416 19.07 -20.17 -21.93
N LEU A 417 19.30 -20.44 -23.22
CA LEU A 417 18.39 -20.02 -24.30
C LEU A 417 16.99 -20.62 -24.09
N ALA A 418 16.89 -21.92 -23.81
CA ALA A 418 15.61 -22.57 -23.56
C ALA A 418 14.86 -21.96 -22.36
N PHE A 419 15.53 -21.75 -21.22
CA PHE A 419 14.92 -21.09 -20.05
C PHE A 419 14.42 -19.69 -20.39
N THR A 420 15.21 -18.92 -21.13
CA THR A 420 14.85 -17.54 -21.51
C THR A 420 13.64 -17.53 -22.44
N VAL A 421 13.61 -18.38 -23.47
CA VAL A 421 12.49 -18.48 -24.40
C VAL A 421 11.22 -18.90 -23.67
N VAL A 422 11.27 -19.95 -22.85
CA VAL A 422 10.11 -20.40 -22.05
C VAL A 422 9.59 -19.27 -21.18
N LYS A 423 10.48 -18.55 -20.48
CA LYS A 423 10.10 -17.42 -19.63
C LYS A 423 9.40 -16.32 -20.43
N LEU A 424 9.98 -15.88 -21.55
CA LEU A 424 9.41 -14.83 -22.38
C LEU A 424 8.06 -15.24 -23.00
N VAL A 425 7.91 -16.51 -23.41
CA VAL A 425 6.62 -17.03 -23.90
C VAL A 425 5.56 -16.98 -22.80
N LEU A 426 5.88 -17.41 -21.57
CA LEU A 426 4.94 -17.31 -20.44
C LEU A 426 4.56 -15.85 -20.12
N GLU A 427 5.51 -14.91 -20.24
CA GLU A 427 5.23 -13.48 -20.10
C GLU A 427 4.29 -12.96 -21.21
N LEU A 428 4.43 -13.41 -22.46
CA LEU A 428 3.57 -13.02 -23.58
C LEU A 428 2.16 -13.63 -23.50
N LEU A 429 2.05 -14.88 -23.05
CA LEU A 429 0.77 -15.57 -22.86
C LEU A 429 -0.14 -14.87 -21.85
N TYR A 430 0.39 -13.95 -21.04
CA TYR A 430 -0.45 -13.08 -20.23
C TYR A 430 -1.32 -12.13 -21.07
N LEU A 431 -0.76 -11.56 -22.14
CA LEU A 431 -1.47 -10.61 -23.00
C LEU A 431 -2.64 -11.26 -23.76
N SER A 432 -2.59 -12.58 -23.99
CA SER A 432 -3.65 -13.31 -24.68
C SER A 432 -4.83 -13.70 -23.78
N ARG A 433 -4.77 -13.52 -22.46
CA ARG A 433 -5.87 -13.89 -21.54
C ARG A 433 -7.02 -12.92 -21.57
N ASP A 434 -8.21 -13.36 -21.97
CA ASP A 434 -9.38 -12.49 -22.08
C ASP A 434 -10.18 -12.38 -20.76
N GLU A 435 -9.52 -11.85 -19.72
CA GLU A 435 -10.13 -11.61 -18.41
C GLU A 435 -10.21 -10.10 -18.14
N GLU A 436 -11.41 -9.62 -17.80
CA GLU A 436 -11.71 -8.21 -17.56
C GLU A 436 -10.76 -7.58 -16.53
N GLN A 437 -10.41 -8.33 -15.48
CA GLN A 437 -9.53 -7.92 -14.38
C GLN A 437 -8.09 -7.62 -14.85
N HIS A 438 -7.66 -8.15 -16.01
CA HIS A 438 -6.32 -7.92 -16.56
C HIS A 438 -6.26 -6.74 -17.53
N THR A 439 -7.41 -6.18 -17.92
CA THR A 439 -7.52 -5.10 -18.92
C THR A 439 -6.71 -3.87 -18.53
N ARG A 440 -6.70 -3.47 -17.26
CA ARG A 440 -5.93 -2.30 -16.78
C ARG A 440 -4.44 -2.48 -16.97
N THR A 441 -3.89 -3.62 -16.55
CA THR A 441 -2.46 -3.89 -16.71
C THR A 441 -2.09 -4.03 -18.19
N LYS A 442 -2.93 -4.65 -19.02
CA LYS A 442 -2.70 -4.69 -20.47
C LYS A 442 -2.63 -3.28 -21.07
N ARG A 443 -3.54 -2.38 -20.69
CA ARG A 443 -3.50 -0.97 -21.11
C ARG A 443 -2.19 -0.29 -20.67
N LEU A 444 -1.70 -0.56 -19.47
CA LEU A 444 -0.39 -0.04 -19.02
C LEU A 444 0.76 -0.57 -19.87
N LEU A 445 0.82 -1.89 -20.07
CA LEU A 445 1.90 -2.57 -20.81
C LEU A 445 1.92 -2.18 -22.29
N LEU A 446 0.75 -1.98 -22.91
CA LEU A 446 0.63 -1.64 -24.33
C LEU A 446 0.55 -0.12 -24.59
N GLY A 447 0.33 0.69 -23.55
CA GLY A 447 0.31 2.14 -23.59
C GLY A 447 1.59 2.75 -22.99
N PRO A 448 1.53 3.32 -21.77
CA PRO A 448 2.63 4.09 -21.19
C PRO A 448 3.92 3.27 -20.96
N LEU A 449 3.83 1.96 -20.74
CA LEU A 449 4.98 1.07 -20.52
C LEU A 449 5.41 0.32 -21.78
N LYS A 450 4.86 0.64 -22.96
CA LYS A 450 5.11 -0.09 -24.21
C LYS A 450 6.59 -0.22 -24.54
N VAL A 451 7.34 0.89 -24.49
CA VAL A 451 8.78 0.89 -24.78
C VAL A 451 9.52 -0.04 -23.82
N TRP A 452 9.28 0.09 -22.51
CA TRP A 452 9.87 -0.75 -21.48
C TRP A 452 9.56 -2.23 -21.71
N HIS A 453 8.30 -2.54 -22.02
CA HIS A 453 7.83 -3.90 -22.27
C HIS A 453 8.54 -4.54 -23.46
N PHE A 454 8.61 -3.87 -24.62
CA PHE A 454 9.31 -4.41 -25.79
C PHE A 454 10.84 -4.45 -25.62
N SER A 455 11.43 -3.46 -24.95
CA SER A 455 12.86 -3.48 -24.60
C SER A 455 13.22 -4.69 -23.74
N ARG A 456 12.35 -5.12 -22.83
CA ARG A 456 12.54 -6.33 -22.02
C ARG A 456 12.66 -7.58 -22.89
N PHE A 457 11.81 -7.76 -23.89
CA PHE A 457 11.90 -8.90 -24.81
C PHE A 457 13.14 -8.84 -25.69
N ALA A 458 13.49 -7.66 -26.20
CA ALA A 458 14.69 -7.46 -26.98
C ALA A 458 15.96 -7.84 -26.18
N LEU A 459 16.09 -7.32 -24.94
CA LEU A 459 17.21 -7.67 -24.05
C LEU A 459 17.24 -9.17 -23.73
N GLY A 460 16.09 -9.79 -23.48
CA GLY A 460 16.02 -11.23 -23.23
C GLY A 460 16.53 -12.07 -24.41
N MET A 461 16.03 -11.80 -25.63
CA MET A 461 16.43 -12.53 -26.83
C MET A 461 17.89 -12.26 -27.23
N THR A 462 18.32 -10.99 -27.20
CA THR A 462 19.71 -10.63 -27.48
C THR A 462 20.68 -11.24 -26.47
N GLY A 463 20.35 -11.17 -25.17
CA GLY A 463 21.16 -11.78 -24.11
C GLY A 463 21.27 -13.29 -24.27
N ALA A 464 20.16 -13.97 -24.57
CA ALA A 464 20.15 -15.41 -24.80
C ALA A 464 20.93 -15.84 -26.06
N ALA A 465 20.89 -15.05 -27.14
CA ALA A 465 21.69 -15.30 -28.32
C ALA A 465 23.20 -15.09 -28.05
N LEU A 466 23.54 -14.04 -27.32
CA LEU A 466 24.92 -13.75 -26.90
C LEU A 466 25.50 -14.87 -26.02
N MET A 467 24.69 -15.60 -25.26
CA MET A 467 25.17 -16.74 -24.46
C MET A 467 25.91 -17.79 -25.30
N LEU A 468 25.58 -17.96 -26.57
CA LEU A 468 26.19 -18.96 -27.46
C LEU A 468 27.63 -18.61 -27.88
N HIS A 469 27.97 -17.31 -27.90
CA HIS A 469 29.24 -16.82 -28.49
C HIS A 469 30.07 -15.97 -27.53
N ALA A 470 29.41 -15.26 -26.61
CA ALA A 470 30.02 -14.33 -25.66
C ALA A 470 29.26 -14.41 -24.32
N PRO A 471 29.46 -15.48 -23.52
CA PRO A 471 28.62 -15.78 -22.35
C PRO A 471 28.64 -14.67 -21.28
N VAL A 472 29.78 -14.00 -21.08
CA VAL A 472 29.87 -12.87 -20.13
C VAL A 472 29.02 -11.68 -20.59
N ALA A 473 29.07 -11.33 -21.87
CA ALA A 473 28.22 -10.27 -22.44
C ALA A 473 26.74 -10.66 -22.39
N GLY A 474 26.43 -11.93 -22.70
CA GLY A 474 25.08 -12.49 -22.58
C GLY A 474 24.52 -12.37 -21.16
N LEU A 475 25.30 -12.74 -20.14
CA LEU A 475 24.91 -12.60 -18.74
C LEU A 475 24.57 -11.16 -18.36
N LEU A 476 25.40 -10.17 -18.77
CA LEU A 476 25.16 -8.76 -18.45
C LEU A 476 23.87 -8.23 -19.11
N VAL A 477 23.63 -8.61 -20.37
CA VAL A 477 22.41 -8.22 -21.10
C VAL A 477 21.17 -8.89 -20.50
N LEU A 478 21.26 -10.16 -20.14
CA LEU A 478 20.19 -10.87 -19.43
C LEU A 478 19.91 -10.23 -18.07
N LEU A 479 20.92 -9.88 -17.28
CA LEU A 479 20.76 -9.17 -16.01
C LEU A 479 20.03 -7.84 -16.18
N ALA A 480 20.41 -7.04 -17.18
CA ALA A 480 19.70 -5.79 -17.50
C ALA A 480 18.24 -6.04 -17.88
N GLY A 481 17.97 -7.08 -18.67
CA GLY A 481 16.62 -7.51 -19.02
C GLY A 481 15.79 -7.93 -17.81
N GLU A 482 16.38 -8.64 -16.86
CA GLU A 482 15.73 -9.11 -15.63
C GLU A 482 15.45 -7.98 -14.63
N ILE A 483 16.35 -7.00 -14.52
CA ILE A 483 16.09 -5.75 -13.79
C ILE A 483 14.91 -5.01 -14.43
N LEU A 484 14.87 -4.92 -15.77
CA LEU A 484 13.79 -4.27 -16.49
C LEU A 484 12.44 -4.98 -16.27
N GLU A 485 12.43 -6.31 -16.28
CA GLU A 485 11.25 -7.12 -15.94
C GLU A 485 10.72 -6.74 -14.57
N ARG A 486 11.60 -6.67 -13.57
CA ARG A 486 11.19 -6.37 -12.19
C ARG A 486 10.73 -4.91 -12.02
N VAL A 487 11.25 -3.97 -12.81
CA VAL A 487 10.69 -2.60 -12.89
C VAL A 487 9.26 -2.63 -13.45
N ILE A 488 9.04 -3.34 -14.56
CA ILE A 488 7.71 -3.49 -15.17
C ILE A 488 6.75 -4.22 -14.23
N PHE A 489 7.24 -5.21 -13.47
CA PHE A 489 6.47 -5.94 -12.48
C PHE A 489 5.82 -5.02 -11.43
N PHE A 490 6.55 -4.02 -10.95
CA PHE A 490 6.00 -3.01 -10.03
C PHE A 490 5.12 -2.00 -10.77
N ARG A 491 5.64 -1.38 -11.84
CA ARG A 491 4.94 -0.30 -12.57
C ARG A 491 3.64 -0.75 -13.23
N GLY A 492 3.55 -2.01 -13.64
CA GLY A 492 2.37 -2.64 -14.26
C GLY A 492 1.37 -3.21 -13.25
N GLY A 493 1.74 -3.29 -11.96
CA GLY A 493 0.90 -3.77 -10.86
C GLY A 493 -0.05 -2.70 -10.33
N ALA A 494 -0.77 -2.02 -11.24
CA ALA A 494 -1.65 -0.88 -10.98
C ALA A 494 -2.41 -1.01 -9.64
N ALA A 495 -2.31 0.00 -8.77
CA ALA A 495 -3.20 0.07 -7.62
C ALA A 495 -4.62 0.30 -8.11
N TRP A 496 -5.52 -0.45 -7.50
CA TRP A 496 -6.92 -0.15 -7.58
C TRP A 496 -7.17 0.92 -6.53
N ARG A 497 -7.59 2.08 -7.00
CA ARG A 497 -7.90 3.21 -6.14
C ARG A 497 -9.39 3.42 -6.14
N MET A 498 -9.90 4.01 -5.07
CA MET A 498 -11.27 4.49 -5.09
C MET A 498 -11.46 5.56 -6.19
N PRO A 499 -12.69 5.74 -6.72
CA PRO A 499 -12.93 6.70 -7.79
C PRO A 499 -12.33 8.07 -7.49
N GLY A 500 -11.57 8.59 -8.47
CA GLY A 500 -10.92 9.90 -8.49
C GLY A 500 -9.79 10.18 -7.49
N HIS A 501 -9.12 9.15 -6.97
CA HIS A 501 -7.70 9.33 -6.64
C HIS A 501 -6.89 9.49 -7.94
N ALA A 502 -6.29 10.66 -8.13
CA ALA A 502 -5.36 10.94 -9.24
C ALA A 502 -4.03 10.20 -9.07
#